data_AF-A0A388TIL8-F1
#
_entry.id   AF-A0A388TIL8-F1
#
_cell.length_a   1.000
_cell.length_b   1.000
_cell.length_c   1.000
_cell.angle_alpha   90.00
_cell.angle_beta   90.00
_cell.angle_gamma   90.00
#
_symmetry.space_group_name_H-M   'P 1'
#
loop_
_entity.id
_entity.type
_entity.pdbx_description
1 polymer ?
#
loop_
_entity_poly.entity_id
_entity_poly.type
_entity_poly.pdbx_seq_one_letter_code
_entity_poly.pdbx_strand_id
1 'polypeptide(L)' 'TNEISKYCHEANEPIIITKNGYSDLIIMSVETFEREMFKEEVYAKLAEAEAEYQSGAPLIPFDKALKEIRDKINAAK' A
#
# COMPACT_ATOMS: atom_id res chain seq x y z
N THR A 1 -13.69 -16.99 19.32
CA THR A 1 -12.92 -15.79 18.90
C THR A 1 -11.46 -16.12 18.61
N ASN A 2 -10.77 -16.89 19.47
CA ASN A 2 -9.36 -17.24 19.26
C ASN A 2 -9.06 -17.96 17.94
N GLU A 3 -9.91 -18.91 17.52
CA GLU A 3 -9.69 -19.64 16.25
C GLU A 3 -9.71 -18.71 15.03
N ILE A 4 -10.70 -17.81 14.94
CA ILE A 4 -10.81 -16.87 13.82
C ILE A 4 -9.61 -15.92 13.80
N SER A 5 -9.20 -15.42 14.97
CA SER A 5 -8.00 -14.59 15.08
C SER A 5 -6.75 -15.33 14.61
N LYS A 6 -6.57 -16.59 15.04
CA LYS A 6 -5.47 -17.44 14.59
C LYS A 6 -5.47 -17.63 13.07
N TYR A 7 -6.61 -17.98 12.48
CA TYR A 7 -6.73 -18.12 11.02
C TYR A 7 -6.34 -16.83 10.28
N CYS A 8 -6.80 -15.67 10.76
CA CYS A 8 -6.44 -14.38 10.16
C CYS A 8 -4.94 -14.06 10.24
N HIS A 9 -4.26 -14.45 11.31
CA HIS A 9 -2.81 -14.27 11.43
C HIS A 9 -2.02 -15.30 10.60
N GLU A 10 -2.49 -16.53 10.49
CA GLU A 10 -1.82 -17.59 9.71
C GLU A 10 -1.98 -17.41 8.21
N ALA A 11 -3.18 -16.99 7.75
CA ALA A 11 -3.47 -16.79 6.34
C ALA A 11 -2.55 -15.72 5.72
N ASN A 12 -2.18 -14.68 6.49
CA ASN A 12 -1.44 -13.52 5.99
C ASN A 12 -2.08 -12.84 4.77
N GLU A 13 -3.36 -13.10 4.51
CA GLU A 13 -4.14 -12.56 3.40
C GLU A 13 -5.62 -12.38 3.84
N PRO A 14 -6.40 -11.53 3.14
CA PRO A 14 -7.82 -11.37 3.41
C PRO A 14 -8.61 -12.67 3.24
N ILE A 15 -9.39 -13.04 4.26
CA ILE A 15 -10.33 -14.15 4.18
C ILE A 15 -11.69 -13.60 3.77
N ILE A 16 -12.21 -14.06 2.63
CA ILE A 16 -13.49 -13.62 2.08
C ILE A 16 -14.57 -14.66 2.40
N ILE A 17 -15.64 -14.22 3.06
CA ILE A 17 -16.83 -15.00 3.33
C ILE A 17 -17.88 -14.68 2.28
N THR A 18 -18.33 -15.71 1.57
CA THR A 18 -19.40 -15.58 0.57
C THR A 18 -20.75 -16.03 1.11
N LYS A 19 -21.82 -15.32 0.73
CA LYS A 19 -23.21 -15.68 1.02
C LYS A 19 -24.01 -15.66 -0.28
N ASN A 20 -24.67 -16.77 -0.59
CA ASN A 20 -25.47 -16.94 -1.82
C ASN A 20 -24.68 -16.65 -3.11
N GLY A 21 -23.38 -16.97 -3.15
CA GLY A 21 -22.51 -16.74 -4.30
C GLY A 21 -21.90 -15.33 -4.39
N TYR A 22 -22.18 -14.43 -3.44
CA TYR A 22 -21.62 -13.09 -3.38
C TYR A 22 -20.69 -12.92 -2.19
N SER A 23 -19.60 -12.17 -2.36
CA SER A 23 -18.76 -11.74 -1.25
C SER A 23 -19.58 -10.86 -0.29
N ASP A 24 -19.67 -11.28 0.97
CA ASP A 24 -20.51 -10.65 2.00
C ASP A 24 -19.65 -9.98 3.07
N LEU A 25 -18.57 -10.65 3.50
CA LEU A 25 -17.67 -10.14 4.53
C LEU A 25 -16.21 -10.47 4.19
N ILE A 26 -15.31 -9.57 4.60
CA ILE A 26 -13.87 -9.82 4.60
C ILE A 26 -13.38 -9.72 6.04
N ILE A 27 -12.56 -10.68 6.46
CA ILE A 27 -11.89 -10.67 7.76
C ILE A 27 -10.38 -10.87 7.58
N MET A 28 -9.57 -10.16 8.36
CA MET A 28 -8.11 -10.26 8.31
C MET A 28 -7.50 -9.77 9.63
N SER A 29 -6.20 -10.02 9.84
CA SER A 29 -5.47 -9.43 10.95
C SER A 29 -5.25 -7.93 10.72
N VAL A 30 -5.08 -7.17 11.80
CA VAL A 30 -4.76 -5.72 11.70
C VAL A 30 -3.47 -5.51 10.91
N GLU A 31 -2.45 -6.34 11.14
CA GLU A 31 -1.18 -6.30 10.39
C GLU A 31 -1.40 -6.50 8.88
N THR A 32 -2.27 -7.45 8.49
CA THR A 32 -2.60 -7.65 7.08
C THR A 32 -3.32 -6.43 6.51
N PHE A 33 -4.29 -5.88 7.25
CA PHE A 33 -4.99 -4.67 6.85
C PHE A 33 -4.04 -3.49 6.63
N GLU A 34 -3.16 -3.20 7.59
CA GLU A 34 -2.19 -2.11 7.50
C GLU A 34 -1.27 -2.26 6.29
N ARG A 35 -0.79 -3.49 6.04
CA ARG A 35 0.04 -3.78 4.87
C ARG A 35 -0.71 -3.57 3.56
N GLU A 36 -1.96 -4.01 3.45
CA GLU A 36 -2.76 -3.78 2.24
C GLU A 36 -3.06 -2.28 2.04
N MET A 37 -3.36 -1.54 3.10
CA MET A 37 -3.52 -0.08 3.03
C MET A 37 -2.25 0.63 2.59
N PHE A 38 -1.08 0.20 3.09
CA PHE A 38 0.20 0.75 2.66
C PHE A 38 0.48 0.48 1.18
N LYS A 39 0.17 -0.73 0.69
CA LYS A 39 0.31 -1.06 -0.74
C LYS A 39 -0.58 -0.16 -1.62
N GLU A 40 -1.83 0.06 -1.22
CA GLU A 40 -2.74 0.97 -1.93
C GLU A 40 -2.20 2.40 -1.98
N GLU A 41 -1.62 2.90 -0.89
CA GLU A 41 -0.97 4.21 -0.87
C GLU A 41 0.21 4.29 -1.87
N VAL A 42 1.03 3.25 -1.91
CA VAL A 42 2.15 3.16 -2.86
C VAL A 42 1.64 3.15 -4.30
N TYR A 43 0.61 2.35 -4.60
CA TYR A 43 0.03 2.29 -5.95
C TYR A 43 -0.60 3.62 -6.37
N ALA A 44 -1.28 4.32 -5.46
CA ALA A 44 -1.82 5.64 -5.74
C ALA A 44 -0.71 6.63 -6.13
N LYS A 45 0.41 6.64 -5.39
CA LYS A 45 1.57 7.50 -5.69
C LYS A 45 2.25 7.14 -7.02
N LEU A 46 2.33 5.85 -7.34
CA LEU A 46 2.87 5.41 -8.63
C LEU A 46 1.96 5.83 -9.79
N ALA A 47 0.64 5.68 -9.65
CA ALA A 47 -0.32 6.10 -10.66
C ALA A 47 -0.28 7.63 -10.90
N GLU A 48 -0.10 8.41 -9.83
CA GLU A 48 0.11 9.86 -9.92
C GLU A 48 1.39 10.18 -10.72
N ALA A 49 2.52 9.55 -10.37
CA ALA A 49 3.78 9.75 -11.08
C ALA A 49 3.72 9.33 -12.56
N GLU A 50 3.01 8.25 -12.87
CA GLU A 50 2.77 7.82 -14.25
C GLU A 50 1.92 8.85 -15.00
N ALA A 51 0.85 9.36 -14.40
CA ALA A 51 0.02 10.40 -15.00
C ALA A 51 0.81 11.69 -15.25
N GLU A 52 1.64 12.12 -14.29
CA GLU A 52 2.54 13.26 -14.42
C GLU A 52 3.53 13.06 -15.58
N TYR A 53 4.14 11.88 -15.68
CA TYR A 53 5.03 11.52 -16.79
C TYR A 53 4.32 11.60 -18.15
N GLN A 54 3.13 11.01 -18.26
CA GLN A 54 2.33 11.02 -19.51
C GLN A 54 1.86 12.43 -19.90
N SER A 55 1.69 13.34 -18.94
CA SER A 55 1.33 14.73 -19.20
C SER A 55 2.47 15.55 -19.84
N GLY A 56 3.68 14.99 -19.90
CA GLY A 56 4.87 15.67 -20.39
C GLY A 56 5.49 16.63 -19.37
N ALA A 57 5.22 16.42 -18.08
CA ALA A 57 5.78 17.24 -17.02
C ALA A 57 7.34 17.21 -17.05
N PRO A 58 8.01 18.33 -16.73
CA PRO A 58 9.46 18.39 -16.70
C PRO A 58 10.05 17.39 -15.70
N LEU A 59 10.93 16.51 -16.19
CA LEU A 59 11.62 15.54 -15.34
C LEU A 59 12.83 16.17 -14.65
N ILE A 60 13.11 15.73 -13.43
CA ILE A 60 14.34 16.08 -12.71
C ILE A 60 15.43 15.02 -12.95
N PRO A 61 16.71 15.41 -13.11
CA PRO A 61 17.80 14.46 -13.17
C PRO A 61 17.92 13.63 -11.88
N PHE A 62 18.28 12.35 -12.03
CA PHE A 62 18.39 11.40 -10.92
C PHE A 62 19.26 11.90 -9.76
N ASP A 63 20.43 12.48 -10.05
CA ASP A 63 21.35 12.97 -9.01
C ASP A 63 20.72 14.09 -8.16
N LYS A 64 19.90 14.94 -8.79
CA LYS A 64 19.18 16.01 -8.10
C LYS A 64 18.08 15.43 -7.21
N ALA A 65 17.30 14.49 -7.74
CA ALA A 65 16.25 13.80 -6.98
C ALA A 65 16.84 13.10 -5.73
N LEU A 66 17.94 12.37 -5.90
CA LEU A 66 18.60 11.65 -4.81
C LEU A 66 19.14 12.59 -3.73
N LYS A 67 19.69 13.74 -4.14
CA LYS A 67 20.14 14.78 -3.21
C LYS A 67 18.98 15.32 -2.37
N GLU A 68 17.88 15.69 -3.02
CA GLU A 68 16.69 16.22 -2.33
C GLU A 68 16.10 15.21 -1.34
N ILE A 69 16.06 13.93 -1.69
CA ILE A 69 15.61 12.86 -0.78
C ILE A 69 16.51 12.77 0.46
N ARG A 70 17.83 12.76 0.28
CA ARG A 70 18.79 12.70 1.39
C ARG A 70 18.68 13.92 2.31
N ASP A 71 18.54 15.11 1.73
CA ASP A 71 18.40 16.35 2.48
C ASP A 71 17.13 16.33 3.36
N LYS A 72 16.00 15.85 2.82
CA LYS A 72 14.75 15.67 3.59
C LYS A 72 14.90 14.65 4.72
N ILE A 73 15.54 13.51 4.48
CA ILE A 73 15.78 12.49 5.51
C ILE A 73 16.65 13.05 6.64
N ASN A 74 17.70 13.80 6.30
CA ASN A 74 18.60 14.39 7.29
C ASN A 74 17.94 15.52 8.09
N ALA A 75 16.99 16.26 7.50
CA ALA A 75 16.23 17.30 8.19
C ALA A 75 15.13 16.76 9.13
N ALA A 76 14.71 15.51 8.92
CA ALA A 76 13.73 14.83 9.77
C ALA A 76 14.37 14.08 10.96
N LYS A 77 15.70 14.11 11.07
CA LYS A 77 16.46 13.63 12.24
C LYS A 77 16.67 14.74 13.26
#